data_AF-A0A7S3PPG5-F1
#
_entry.id   AF-A0A7S3PPG5-F1
#
_cell.length_a   1.000
_cell.length_b   1.000
_cell.length_c   1.000
_cell.angle_alpha   90.00
_cell.angle_beta   90.00
_cell.angle_gamma   90.00
#
_symmetry.space_group_name_H-M   'P 1'
#
loop_
_entity.id
_entity.type
_entity.pdbx_description
1 polymer ?
#
loop_
_entity_poly.entity_id
_entity_poly.type
_entity_poly.pdbx_seq_one_letter_code
_entity_poly.pdbx_strand_id
1 'polypeptide(L)'
;GSTIYPGMQFTSVFIHDFLQKVGYPMSLNDVCCYVPAWFGVIASLFTGLLAYECTGSKNVGAVATMIMSIIPAHIMRSVGGGYDNECVAMTAMTMTFYFWVRSLRNDRSWMFGAVAGLAYFYMVAAWGGYIFVLNMVGFHAGVLTLFGGRFSFKLQKAYSLFYIIGTLLAIQIPVVGLTPIKSLEQLGAAGVFFLVNIRGFVEYQRIKLKLDEEQYQSYLLKTF
;
A
#
# COMPACT_ATOMS: atom_id res chain seq x y z
N GLY A 1 -23.50 -1.73 13.90
CA GLY A 1 -22.16 -1.61 14.49
C GLY A 1 -21.22 -1.01 13.47
N SER A 2 -21.02 0.30 13.52
CA SER A 2 -20.29 1.10 12.51
C SER A 2 -18.95 1.64 13.02
N THR A 3 -18.42 1.08 14.11
CA THR A 3 -17.28 1.65 14.86
C THR A 3 -16.03 0.78 14.87
N ILE A 4 -16.04 -0.41 14.26
CA ILE A 4 -14.93 -1.39 14.34
C ILE A 4 -14.45 -1.80 12.96
N TYR A 5 -13.13 -1.77 12.78
CA TYR A 5 -12.42 -2.29 11.62
C TYR A 5 -12.52 -3.83 11.59
N PRO A 6 -13.17 -4.44 10.59
CA PRO A 6 -13.53 -5.86 10.66
C PRO A 6 -12.45 -6.81 10.12
N GLY A 7 -11.34 -6.27 9.59
CA GLY A 7 -10.35 -7.02 8.83
C GLY A 7 -9.70 -8.14 9.64
N MET A 8 -9.35 -7.88 10.90
CA MET A 8 -8.74 -8.90 11.76
C MET A 8 -9.69 -10.06 12.05
N GLN A 9 -10.96 -9.77 12.36
CA GLN A 9 -11.96 -10.80 12.67
C GLN A 9 -12.23 -11.69 11.46
N PHE A 10 -12.35 -11.09 10.27
CA PHE A 10 -12.50 -11.86 9.03
C PHE A 10 -11.29 -12.74 8.74
N THR A 11 -10.07 -12.23 8.95
CA THR A 11 -8.85 -13.00 8.78
C THR A 11 -8.79 -14.21 9.70
N SER A 12 -9.11 -14.05 10.99
CA SER A 12 -9.06 -15.16 11.95
C SER A 12 -10.11 -16.23 11.68
N VAL A 13 -11.34 -15.84 11.32
CA VAL A 13 -12.40 -16.79 10.93
C VAL A 13 -12.02 -17.52 9.64
N PHE A 14 -11.47 -16.82 8.65
CA PHE A 14 -11.00 -17.44 7.42
C PHE A 14 -9.91 -18.48 7.68
N ILE A 15 -8.94 -18.17 8.54
CA ILE A 15 -7.86 -19.10 8.91
C ILE A 15 -8.42 -20.31 9.67
N HIS A 16 -9.32 -20.09 10.62
CA HIS A 16 -10.00 -21.16 11.36
C HIS A 16 -10.72 -22.13 10.42
N ASP A 17 -11.56 -21.61 9.52
CA ASP A 17 -12.33 -22.44 8.58
C ASP A 17 -11.42 -23.15 7.58
N PHE A 18 -10.32 -22.51 7.18
CA PHE A 18 -9.31 -23.12 6.32
C PHE A 18 -8.59 -24.28 7.02
N LEU A 19 -8.14 -24.10 8.27
CA LEU A 19 -7.48 -25.14 9.04
C LEU A 19 -8.39 -26.35 9.29
N GLN A 20 -9.67 -26.10 9.55
CA GLN A 20 -10.68 -27.17 9.65
C GLN A 20 -10.80 -27.98 8.35
N LYS A 21 -10.82 -27.31 7.18
CA LYS A 21 -10.90 -27.99 5.87
C LYS A 21 -9.65 -28.80 5.52
N VAL A 22 -8.48 -28.35 5.97
CA VAL A 22 -7.19 -29.02 5.71
C VAL A 22 -6.93 -30.19 6.69
N GLY A 23 -7.81 -30.42 7.66
CA GLY A 23 -7.74 -31.55 8.58
C GLY A 23 -6.96 -31.28 9.87
N TYR A 24 -6.69 -30.02 10.19
CA TYR A 24 -6.07 -29.60 11.45
C TYR A 24 -7.06 -28.76 12.27
N PRO A 25 -8.05 -29.38 12.95
CA PRO A 25 -9.03 -28.64 13.72
C PRO A 25 -8.35 -27.95 14.91
N MET A 26 -8.31 -26.62 14.87
CA MET A 26 -7.81 -25.76 15.95
C MET A 26 -8.97 -24.94 16.49
N SER A 27 -9.01 -24.69 17.80
CA SER A 27 -10.07 -23.84 18.36
C SER A 27 -9.91 -22.40 17.85
N LEU A 28 -11.02 -21.66 17.73
CA LEU A 28 -10.95 -20.26 17.32
C LEU A 28 -10.08 -19.42 18.28
N ASN A 29 -10.06 -19.76 19.56
CA ASN A 29 -9.22 -19.10 20.55
C ASN A 29 -7.72 -19.29 20.25
N ASP A 30 -7.31 -20.52 19.93
CA ASP A 30 -5.93 -20.83 19.58
C ASP A 30 -5.52 -20.09 18.30
N VAL A 31 -6.40 -20.06 17.29
CA VAL A 31 -6.15 -19.30 16.06
C VAL A 31 -5.91 -17.82 16.37
N CYS A 32 -6.78 -17.19 17.17
CA CYS A 32 -6.59 -15.80 17.59
C CYS A 32 -5.29 -15.60 18.39
N CYS A 33 -4.86 -16.58 19.19
CA CYS A 33 -3.59 -16.50 19.90
C CYS A 33 -2.37 -16.56 18.96
N TYR A 34 -2.44 -17.31 17.86
CA TYR A 34 -1.31 -17.48 16.93
C TYR A 34 -1.28 -16.49 15.77
N VAL A 35 -2.41 -15.89 15.38
CA VAL A 35 -2.49 -14.87 14.31
C VAL A 35 -1.43 -13.76 14.46
N PRO A 36 -1.23 -13.14 15.65
CA PRO A 36 -0.22 -12.11 15.81
C PRO A 36 1.20 -12.58 15.44
N ALA A 37 1.55 -13.80 15.85
CA ALA A 37 2.87 -14.38 15.57
C ALA A 37 3.06 -14.70 14.08
N TRP A 38 2.05 -15.32 13.44
CA TRP A 38 2.11 -15.63 12.01
C TRP A 38 2.21 -14.38 11.15
N PHE A 39 1.39 -13.36 11.45
CA PHE A 39 1.44 -12.09 10.74
C PHE A 39 2.75 -11.34 11.03
N GLY A 40 3.29 -11.42 12.24
CA GLY A 40 4.62 -10.86 12.55
C GLY A 40 5.75 -11.43 11.68
N VAL A 41 5.71 -12.74 11.40
CA VAL A 41 6.68 -13.37 10.47
C VAL A 41 6.48 -12.83 9.05
N ILE A 42 5.23 -12.75 8.58
CA ILE A 42 4.92 -12.26 7.23
C ILE A 42 5.33 -10.77 7.06
N ALA A 43 5.08 -9.93 8.06
CA ALA A 43 5.51 -8.52 8.08
C ALA A 43 7.04 -8.39 8.01
N SER A 44 7.77 -9.27 8.72
CA SER A 44 9.24 -9.31 8.66
C SER A 44 9.74 -9.67 7.27
N LEU A 45 9.09 -10.63 6.61
CA LEU A 45 9.41 -11.02 5.22
C LEU A 45 9.15 -9.87 4.23
N PHE A 46 8.00 -9.20 4.31
CA PHE A 46 7.71 -8.06 3.43
C PHE A 46 8.64 -6.88 3.65
N THR A 47 9.07 -6.63 4.88
CA THR A 47 10.09 -5.62 5.17
C THR A 47 11.41 -5.93 4.46
N GLY A 48 11.86 -7.18 4.50
CA GLY A 48 13.05 -7.60 3.77
C GLY A 48 12.91 -7.53 2.26
N LEU A 49 11.76 -7.95 1.73
CA LEU A 49 11.45 -7.85 0.30
C LEU A 49 11.40 -6.39 -0.17
N LEU A 50 10.84 -5.50 0.64
CA LEU A 50 10.85 -4.06 0.39
C LEU A 50 12.28 -3.51 0.36
N ALA A 51 13.12 -3.87 1.33
CA ALA A 51 14.52 -3.44 1.37
C ALA A 51 15.32 -3.98 0.16
N TYR A 52 15.05 -5.22 -0.25
CA TYR A 52 15.60 -5.80 -1.47
C TYR A 52 15.17 -5.01 -2.71
N GLU A 53 13.89 -4.70 -2.86
CA GLU A 53 13.42 -3.90 -3.99
C GLU A 53 14.07 -2.52 -3.99
N CYS A 54 14.20 -1.87 -2.83
CA CYS A 54 14.83 -0.56 -2.70
C CYS A 54 16.30 -0.53 -3.14
N THR A 55 17.09 -1.55 -2.77
CA THR A 55 18.54 -1.54 -2.92
C THR A 55 19.08 -2.44 -4.05
N GLY A 56 18.31 -3.41 -4.51
CA GLY A 56 18.74 -4.46 -5.43
C GLY A 56 19.66 -5.52 -4.82
N SER A 57 20.02 -5.40 -3.53
CA SER A 57 20.95 -6.31 -2.85
C SER A 57 20.20 -7.32 -1.99
N LYS A 58 20.43 -8.62 -2.25
CA LYS A 58 19.86 -9.71 -1.44
C LYS A 58 20.34 -9.67 0.01
N ASN A 59 21.58 -9.24 0.22
CA ASN A 59 22.17 -9.15 1.56
C ASN A 59 21.43 -8.11 2.42
N VAL A 60 21.09 -6.96 1.83
CA VAL A 60 20.32 -5.91 2.54
C VAL A 60 18.92 -6.41 2.89
N GLY A 61 18.26 -7.13 1.96
CA GLY A 61 16.97 -7.74 2.23
C GLY A 61 17.00 -8.74 3.38
N ALA A 62 18.00 -9.63 3.41
CA ALA A 62 18.17 -10.61 4.48
C ALA A 62 18.43 -9.95 5.85
N VAL A 63 19.30 -8.93 5.89
CA VAL A 63 19.59 -8.18 7.11
C VAL A 63 18.35 -7.42 7.60
N ALA A 64 17.57 -6.80 6.70
CA ALA A 64 16.34 -6.11 7.07
C ALA A 64 15.28 -7.06 7.64
N THR A 65 15.09 -8.25 7.05
CA THR A 65 14.21 -9.30 7.62
C THR A 65 14.66 -9.70 9.02
N MET A 66 15.96 -9.95 9.21
CA MET A 66 16.51 -10.36 10.49
C MET A 66 16.28 -9.29 11.56
N ILE A 67 16.58 -8.03 11.26
CA ILE A 67 16.36 -6.90 12.19
C ILE A 67 14.87 -6.79 12.55
N MET A 68 13.98 -6.83 11.56
CA MET A 68 12.52 -6.75 11.80
C MET A 68 12.00 -7.91 12.65
N SER A 69 12.57 -9.10 12.51
CA SER A 69 12.14 -10.28 13.27
C SER A 69 12.46 -10.22 14.78
N ILE A 70 13.49 -9.45 15.17
CA ILE A 70 13.96 -9.39 16.57
C ILE A 70 13.70 -8.03 17.23
N ILE A 71 13.26 -7.02 16.48
CA ILE A 71 13.14 -5.66 17.03
C ILE A 71 12.03 -5.61 18.10
N PRO A 72 12.32 -5.16 19.34
CA PRO A 72 11.35 -5.22 20.44
C PRO A 72 10.04 -4.49 20.14
N ALA A 73 10.11 -3.37 19.43
CA ALA A 73 8.93 -2.59 19.02
C ALA A 73 7.95 -3.40 18.16
N HIS A 74 8.46 -4.27 17.28
CA HIS A 74 7.63 -5.13 16.44
C HIS A 74 7.10 -6.33 17.23
N ILE A 75 7.95 -6.97 18.06
CA ILE A 75 7.56 -8.11 18.89
C ILE A 75 6.42 -7.73 19.85
N MET A 76 6.47 -6.56 20.48
CA MET A 76 5.41 -6.09 21.40
C MET A 76 4.04 -6.00 20.74
N ARG A 77 3.97 -5.84 19.41
CA ARG A 77 2.72 -5.75 18.64
C ARG A 77 2.36 -7.06 17.90
N SER A 78 3.22 -8.08 17.97
CA SER A 78 3.06 -9.35 17.26
C SER A 78 3.31 -10.58 18.16
N VAL A 79 3.28 -10.39 19.48
CA VAL A 79 3.45 -11.46 20.47
C VAL A 79 2.26 -12.42 20.44
N GLY A 80 2.52 -13.71 20.62
CA GLY A 80 1.46 -14.71 20.75
C GLY A 80 0.49 -14.35 21.90
N GLY A 81 -0.81 -14.39 21.61
CA GLY A 81 -1.86 -13.93 22.52
C GLY A 81 -2.15 -12.42 22.47
N GLY A 82 -1.30 -11.62 21.82
CA GLY A 82 -1.48 -10.18 21.61
C GLY A 82 -2.43 -9.85 20.46
N TYR A 83 -3.69 -10.28 20.56
CA TYR A 83 -4.70 -10.16 19.50
C TYR A 83 -5.27 -8.73 19.40
N ASP A 84 -4.47 -7.81 18.85
CA ASP A 84 -4.85 -6.41 18.58
C ASP A 84 -4.61 -6.03 17.11
N ASN A 85 -5.31 -4.99 16.61
CA ASN A 85 -5.41 -4.62 15.18
C ASN A 85 -4.04 -4.42 14.53
N GLU A 86 -3.07 -3.99 15.31
CA GLU A 86 -1.74 -3.67 14.86
C GLU A 86 -0.99 -4.90 14.35
N CYS A 87 -1.27 -6.10 14.89
CA CYS A 87 -0.55 -7.31 14.50
C CYS A 87 -0.76 -7.65 13.01
N VAL A 88 -2.00 -7.47 12.53
CA VAL A 88 -2.37 -7.66 11.13
C VAL A 88 -2.01 -6.42 10.30
N ALA A 89 -2.19 -5.22 10.85
CA ALA A 89 -1.94 -3.97 10.15
C ALA A 89 -0.47 -3.80 9.72
N MET A 90 0.50 -4.23 10.54
CA MET A 90 1.92 -4.16 10.18
C MET A 90 2.23 -4.98 8.92
N THR A 91 1.58 -6.14 8.78
CA THR A 91 1.70 -6.96 7.56
C THR A 91 1.06 -6.26 6.37
N ALA A 92 -0.16 -5.76 6.54
CA ALA A 92 -0.88 -5.08 5.46
C ALA A 92 -0.11 -3.83 4.95
N MET A 93 0.48 -3.07 5.87
CA MET A 93 1.29 -1.90 5.57
C MET A 93 2.56 -2.25 4.79
N THR A 94 3.37 -3.17 5.31
CA THR A 94 4.63 -3.60 4.66
C THR A 94 4.37 -4.24 3.31
N MET A 95 3.32 -5.04 3.20
CA MET A 95 2.83 -5.62 1.94
C MET A 95 2.43 -4.53 0.92
N THR A 96 1.69 -3.51 1.36
CA THR A 96 1.28 -2.39 0.49
C THR A 96 2.48 -1.63 -0.04
N PHE A 97 3.45 -1.29 0.83
CA PHE A 97 4.66 -0.60 0.41
C PHE A 97 5.53 -1.44 -0.52
N TYR A 98 5.67 -2.75 -0.25
CA TYR A 98 6.37 -3.67 -1.14
C TYR A 98 5.76 -3.67 -2.55
N PHE A 99 4.45 -3.92 -2.67
CA PHE A 99 3.79 -3.96 -3.98
C PHE A 99 3.80 -2.60 -4.69
N TRP A 100 3.69 -1.51 -3.93
CA TRP A 100 3.83 -0.16 -4.48
C TRP A 100 5.21 0.06 -5.10
N VAL A 101 6.30 -0.21 -4.37
CA VAL A 101 7.66 -0.06 -4.92
C VAL A 101 7.88 -1.02 -6.08
N ARG A 102 7.42 -2.27 -5.97
CA ARG A 102 7.49 -3.27 -7.05
C ARG A 102 6.79 -2.80 -8.33
N SER A 103 5.68 -2.08 -8.20
CA SER A 103 4.91 -1.57 -9.34
C SER A 103 5.66 -0.56 -10.21
N LEU A 104 6.66 0.11 -9.64
CA LEU A 104 7.44 1.16 -10.30
C LEU A 104 8.75 0.66 -10.92
N ARG A 105 9.16 -0.58 -10.61
CA ARG A 105 10.48 -1.12 -10.97
C ARG A 105 10.60 -1.42 -12.47
N ASN A 106 9.67 -2.20 -13.03
CA ASN A 106 9.68 -2.54 -14.45
C ASN A 106 8.54 -1.84 -15.19
N ASP A 107 8.72 -1.60 -16.49
CA ASP A 107 7.69 -0.94 -17.30
C ASP A 107 6.43 -1.79 -17.51
N ARG A 108 6.52 -3.11 -17.27
CA ARG A 108 5.37 -4.04 -17.26
C ARG A 108 4.80 -4.28 -15.86
N SER A 109 5.44 -3.78 -14.81
CA SER A 109 5.04 -4.02 -13.42
C SER A 109 3.90 -3.12 -12.93
N TRP A 110 3.38 -2.20 -13.75
CA TRP A 110 2.31 -1.28 -13.34
C TRP A 110 1.06 -1.98 -12.79
N MET A 111 0.80 -3.23 -13.20
CA MET A 111 -0.31 -4.06 -12.68
C MET A 111 -0.17 -4.37 -11.19
N PHE A 112 1.04 -4.40 -10.64
CA PHE A 112 1.24 -4.52 -9.19
C PHE A 112 0.70 -3.31 -8.42
N GLY A 113 0.42 -2.18 -9.08
CA GLY A 113 -0.31 -1.06 -8.49
C GLY A 113 -1.75 -1.45 -8.09
N ALA A 114 -2.41 -2.32 -8.86
CA ALA A 114 -3.72 -2.86 -8.49
C ALA A 114 -3.63 -3.79 -7.27
N VAL A 115 -2.59 -4.63 -7.22
CA VAL A 115 -2.32 -5.50 -6.06
C VAL A 115 -2.00 -4.67 -4.82
N ALA A 116 -1.26 -3.57 -4.97
CA ALA A 116 -1.02 -2.61 -3.90
C ALA A 116 -2.33 -1.95 -3.42
N GLY A 117 -3.27 -1.66 -4.33
CA GLY A 117 -4.61 -1.17 -3.98
C GLY A 117 -5.43 -2.19 -3.19
N LEU A 118 -5.33 -3.48 -3.52
CA LEU A 118 -5.95 -4.58 -2.76
C LEU A 118 -5.32 -4.77 -1.38
N ALA A 119 -3.99 -4.71 -1.29
CA ALA A 119 -3.28 -4.74 -0.02
C ALA A 119 -3.64 -3.52 0.85
N TYR A 120 -3.81 -2.35 0.23
CA TYR A 120 -4.29 -1.15 0.89
C TYR A 120 -5.73 -1.29 1.39
N PHE A 121 -6.63 -1.92 0.61
CA PHE A 121 -7.97 -2.24 1.10
C PHE A 121 -7.93 -3.11 2.36
N TYR A 122 -7.06 -4.13 2.39
CA TYR A 122 -6.87 -4.95 3.59
C TYR A 122 -6.35 -4.12 4.77
N MET A 123 -5.43 -3.19 4.52
CA MET A 123 -4.96 -2.23 5.53
C MET A 123 -6.10 -1.36 6.08
N VAL A 124 -6.95 -0.82 5.20
CA VAL A 124 -8.13 -0.02 5.58
C VAL A 124 -9.10 -0.85 6.41
N ALA A 125 -9.26 -2.14 6.11
CA ALA A 125 -10.10 -3.04 6.87
C ALA A 125 -9.52 -3.41 8.24
N ALA A 126 -8.19 -3.37 8.39
CA ALA A 126 -7.51 -3.82 9.59
C ALA A 126 -7.27 -2.69 10.63
N TRP A 127 -6.90 -1.48 10.21
CA TRP A 127 -6.50 -0.43 11.16
C TRP A 127 -6.61 0.99 10.62
N GLY A 128 -6.86 1.94 11.54
CA GLY A 128 -7.02 3.38 11.25
C GLY A 128 -5.80 4.09 10.66
N GLY A 129 -4.59 3.53 10.80
CA GLY A 129 -3.39 4.10 10.18
C GLY A 129 -3.27 3.92 8.66
N TYR A 130 -4.32 3.44 8.00
CA TYR A 130 -4.41 3.43 6.54
C TYR A 130 -4.26 4.84 5.92
N ILE A 131 -4.61 5.90 6.68
CA ILE A 131 -4.40 7.30 6.27
C ILE A 131 -2.91 7.61 6.04
N PHE A 132 -2.04 7.12 6.92
CA PHE A 132 -0.60 7.25 6.76
C PHE A 132 -0.11 6.55 5.49
N VAL A 133 -0.59 5.33 5.22
CA VAL A 133 -0.19 4.55 4.04
C VAL A 133 -0.59 5.27 2.75
N LEU A 134 -1.82 5.78 2.69
CA LEU A 134 -2.31 6.55 1.54
C LEU A 134 -1.45 7.79 1.28
N ASN A 135 -1.18 8.55 2.33
CA ASN A 135 -0.41 9.79 2.23
C ASN A 135 1.07 9.55 1.92
N MET A 136 1.69 8.49 2.44
CA MET A 136 3.07 8.16 2.08
C MET A 136 3.20 7.73 0.62
N VAL A 137 2.28 6.90 0.12
CA VAL A 137 2.25 6.51 -1.29
C VAL A 137 1.97 7.72 -2.19
N GLY A 138 1.01 8.57 -1.81
CA GLY A 138 0.71 9.82 -2.50
C GLY A 138 1.89 10.79 -2.50
N PHE A 139 2.54 10.99 -1.36
CA PHE A 139 3.71 11.84 -1.24
C PHE A 139 4.85 11.34 -2.14
N HIS A 140 5.15 10.04 -2.11
CA HIS A 140 6.16 9.45 -2.98
C HIS A 140 5.85 9.65 -4.47
N ALA A 141 4.60 9.44 -4.89
CA ALA A 141 4.17 9.69 -6.28
C ALA A 141 4.24 11.18 -6.67
N GLY A 142 3.85 12.07 -5.76
CA GLY A 142 3.90 13.51 -5.94
C GLY A 142 5.33 14.02 -6.11
N VAL A 143 6.25 13.57 -5.25
CA VAL A 143 7.68 13.90 -5.35
C VAL A 143 8.26 13.44 -6.68
N LEU A 144 7.97 12.21 -7.12
CA LEU A 144 8.45 11.71 -8.42
C LEU A 144 7.90 12.51 -9.61
N THR A 145 6.68 13.05 -9.47
CA THR A 145 6.02 13.84 -10.51
C THR A 145 6.55 15.27 -10.58
N LEU A 146 6.83 15.89 -9.42
CA LEU A 146 7.22 17.30 -9.32
C LEU A 146 8.74 17.53 -9.38
N PHE A 147 9.54 16.72 -8.70
CA PHE A 147 10.91 17.09 -8.30
C PHE A 147 12.05 16.36 -9.02
N GLY A 148 11.83 15.72 -10.16
CA GLY A 148 12.94 14.97 -10.77
C GLY A 148 12.94 14.72 -12.26
N GLY A 149 11.98 15.22 -13.04
CA GLY A 149 11.85 14.80 -14.45
C GLY A 149 11.67 13.28 -14.62
N ARG A 150 11.43 12.55 -13.52
CA ARG A 150 11.26 11.08 -13.46
C ARG A 150 9.81 10.67 -13.65
N PHE A 151 9.00 11.56 -14.19
CA PHE A 151 7.65 11.21 -14.59
C PHE A 151 7.72 10.11 -15.64
N SER A 152 6.87 9.10 -15.48
CA SER A 152 6.77 7.99 -16.42
C SER A 152 5.32 7.54 -16.48
N PHE A 153 4.86 7.11 -17.66
CA PHE A 153 3.53 6.53 -17.82
C PHE A 153 3.29 5.33 -16.91
N LYS A 154 4.33 4.63 -16.46
CA LYS A 154 4.19 3.55 -15.45
C LYS A 154 3.78 4.08 -14.08
N LEU A 155 4.33 5.22 -13.65
CA LEU A 155 3.94 5.87 -12.40
C LEU A 155 2.49 6.32 -12.46
N GLN A 156 2.08 6.92 -13.59
CA GLN A 156 0.69 7.32 -13.79
C GLN A 156 -0.26 6.13 -13.70
N LYS A 157 0.01 5.05 -14.44
CA LYS A 157 -0.83 3.84 -14.44
C LYS A 157 -0.85 3.18 -13.06
N ALA A 158 0.30 2.98 -12.43
CA ALA A 158 0.41 2.33 -11.13
C ALA A 158 -0.32 3.12 -10.03
N TYR A 159 -0.09 4.45 -9.96
CA TYR A 159 -0.75 5.30 -8.97
C TYR A 159 -2.26 5.40 -9.22
N SER A 160 -2.69 5.50 -10.48
CA SER A 160 -4.11 5.55 -10.80
C SER A 160 -4.84 4.27 -10.42
N LEU A 161 -4.24 3.11 -10.68
CA LEU A 161 -4.80 1.82 -10.25
C LEU A 161 -4.84 1.70 -8.73
N PHE A 162 -3.75 2.06 -8.05
CA PHE A 162 -3.69 2.06 -6.60
C PHE A 162 -4.79 2.93 -5.99
N TYR A 163 -4.91 4.18 -6.46
CA TYR A 163 -5.87 5.14 -5.93
C TYR A 163 -7.32 4.74 -6.24
N ILE A 164 -7.63 4.39 -7.49
CA ILE A 164 -9.00 4.02 -7.88
C ILE A 164 -9.45 2.76 -7.14
N ILE A 165 -8.66 1.68 -7.19
CA ILE A 165 -9.02 0.42 -6.53
C ILE A 165 -9.05 0.60 -5.01
N GLY A 166 -8.01 1.24 -4.46
CA GLY A 166 -7.90 1.47 -3.02
C GLY A 166 -9.06 2.31 -2.47
N THR A 167 -9.39 3.43 -3.10
CA THR A 167 -10.47 4.31 -2.66
C THR A 167 -11.86 3.70 -2.86
N LEU A 168 -12.13 3.06 -4.02
CA LEU A 168 -13.42 2.43 -4.27
C LEU A 168 -13.72 1.30 -3.27
N LEU A 169 -12.70 0.51 -2.91
CA LEU A 169 -12.85 -0.55 -1.93
C LEU A 169 -12.88 -0.01 -0.49
N ALA A 170 -12.11 1.04 -0.18
CA ALA A 170 -12.13 1.67 1.15
C ALA A 170 -13.51 2.23 1.52
N ILE A 171 -14.22 2.82 0.55
CA ILE A 171 -15.57 3.37 0.76
C ILE A 171 -16.59 2.28 1.14
N GLN A 172 -16.35 1.02 0.74
CA GLN A 172 -17.23 -0.10 1.10
C GLN A 172 -17.14 -0.47 2.58
N ILE A 173 -16.13 -0.01 3.31
CA ILE A 173 -15.97 -0.31 4.73
C ILE A 173 -16.85 0.66 5.53
N PRO A 174 -17.85 0.18 6.30
CA PRO A 174 -18.84 1.03 6.96
C PRO A 174 -18.24 2.08 7.91
N VAL A 175 -17.12 1.77 8.56
CA VAL A 175 -16.40 2.68 9.46
C VAL A 175 -15.77 3.86 8.70
N VAL A 176 -15.37 3.63 7.45
CA VAL A 176 -14.67 4.61 6.62
C VAL A 176 -15.68 5.43 5.82
N GLY A 177 -16.67 4.79 5.20
CA GLY A 177 -17.69 5.46 4.40
C GLY A 177 -17.09 6.45 3.40
N LEU A 178 -17.58 7.69 3.40
CA LEU A 178 -17.15 8.75 2.48
C LEU A 178 -15.96 9.59 2.98
N THR A 179 -15.27 9.16 4.04
CA THR A 179 -14.11 9.87 4.59
C THR A 179 -13.02 10.14 3.54
N PRO A 180 -12.69 9.21 2.60
CA PRO A 180 -11.72 9.44 1.52
C PRO A 180 -11.98 10.65 0.63
N ILE A 181 -13.24 11.11 0.56
CA ILE A 181 -13.66 12.23 -0.28
C ILE A 181 -13.85 13.50 0.55
N LYS A 182 -14.21 13.36 1.83
CA LYS A 182 -14.59 14.49 2.70
C LYS A 182 -13.46 14.96 3.62
N SER A 183 -12.52 14.09 3.98
CA SER A 183 -11.49 14.39 4.96
C SER A 183 -10.28 15.07 4.34
N LEU A 184 -9.85 16.18 4.93
CA LEU A 184 -8.61 16.89 4.56
C LEU A 184 -7.38 15.99 4.64
N GLU A 185 -7.40 14.99 5.53
CA GLU A 185 -6.30 14.04 5.71
C GLU A 185 -6.09 13.14 4.49
N GLN A 186 -7.08 13.01 3.60
CA GLN A 186 -7.03 12.13 2.42
C GLN A 186 -7.08 12.91 1.10
N LEU A 187 -7.43 14.21 1.16
CA LEU A 187 -7.41 15.11 0.01
C LEU A 187 -6.02 15.32 -0.58
N GLY A 188 -4.95 15.19 0.22
CA GLY A 188 -3.58 15.26 -0.28
C GLY A 188 -3.31 14.20 -1.38
N ALA A 189 -3.69 12.95 -1.12
CA ALA A 189 -3.56 11.88 -2.10
C ALA A 189 -4.49 12.07 -3.32
N ALA A 190 -5.70 12.58 -3.11
CA ALA A 190 -6.60 12.96 -4.21
C ALA A 190 -5.98 14.03 -5.12
N GLY A 191 -5.37 15.07 -4.54
CA GLY A 191 -4.68 16.13 -5.27
C GLY A 191 -3.51 15.58 -6.10
N VAL A 192 -2.71 14.66 -5.54
CA VAL A 192 -1.65 13.98 -6.28
C VAL A 192 -2.23 13.15 -7.45
N PHE A 193 -3.38 12.52 -7.28
CA PHE A 193 -4.02 11.75 -8.35
C PHE A 193 -4.36 12.62 -9.55
N PHE A 194 -4.92 13.82 -9.31
CA PHE A 194 -5.17 14.78 -10.40
C PHE A 194 -3.86 15.28 -11.00
N LEU A 195 -2.88 15.66 -10.19
CA LEU A 195 -1.56 16.11 -10.66
C LEU A 195 -0.88 15.09 -11.59
N VAL A 196 -0.84 13.82 -11.18
CA VAL A 196 -0.22 12.74 -11.93
C VAL A 196 -0.92 12.50 -13.27
N ASN A 197 -2.27 12.58 -13.29
CA ASN A 197 -3.04 12.41 -14.52
C ASN A 197 -2.94 13.61 -15.46
N ILE A 198 -2.94 14.84 -14.93
CA ILE A 198 -2.72 16.07 -15.72
C ILE A 198 -1.32 16.02 -16.34
N ARG A 199 -0.27 15.71 -15.55
CA ARG A 199 1.10 15.57 -16.06
C ARG A 199 1.18 14.51 -17.15
N GLY A 200 0.51 13.37 -16.96
CA GLY A 200 0.44 12.30 -17.97
C GLY A 200 -0.25 12.71 -19.26
N PHE A 201 -1.32 13.50 -19.16
CA PHE A 201 -2.01 14.06 -20.33
C PHE A 201 -1.12 15.05 -21.08
N VAL A 202 -0.42 15.94 -20.38
CA VAL A 202 0.52 16.90 -21.00
C VAL A 202 1.66 16.16 -21.69
N GLU A 203 2.23 15.14 -21.07
CA GLU A 203 3.29 14.32 -21.68
C GLU A 203 2.80 13.57 -22.93
N TYR A 204 1.57 13.07 -22.89
CA TYR A 204 0.94 12.45 -24.06
C TYR A 204 0.78 13.45 -25.21
N GLN A 205 0.34 14.68 -24.94
CA GLN A 205 0.22 15.73 -25.95
C GLN A 205 1.59 16.12 -26.52
N ARG A 206 2.63 16.23 -25.70
CA ARG A 206 4.01 16.48 -26.15
C ARG A 206 4.45 15.46 -27.20
N ILE A 207 4.26 14.16 -26.91
CA ILE A 207 4.64 13.08 -27.82
C ILE A 207 3.81 13.14 -29.11
N LYS A 208 2.50 13.37 -29.00
CA LYS A 208 1.59 13.41 -30.15
C LYS A 208 1.87 14.59 -31.08
N LEU A 209 2.14 15.76 -30.50
CA LEU A 209 2.37 17.02 -31.23
C LEU A 209 3.84 17.22 -31.65
N LYS A 210 4.75 16.31 -31.26
CA LYS A 210 6.20 16.42 -31.52
C LYS A 210 6.77 17.78 -31.11
N LEU A 211 6.32 18.29 -29.96
CA LEU A 211 6.74 19.60 -29.46
C LEU A 211 8.23 19.58 -29.12
N ASP A 212 8.93 20.63 -29.53
CA ASP A 212 10.34 20.83 -29.19
C ASP A 212 10.49 21.22 -27.70
N GLU A 213 11.68 21.11 -27.13
CA GLU A 213 11.88 21.23 -25.67
C GLU A 213 11.49 22.62 -25.14
N GLU A 214 11.76 23.68 -25.89
CA GLU A 214 11.33 25.06 -25.56
C GLU A 214 9.80 25.21 -25.60
N GLN A 215 9.14 24.59 -26.58
CA GLN A 215 7.69 24.63 -26.70
C GLN A 215 7.02 23.89 -25.56
N TYR A 216 7.59 22.76 -25.13
CA TYR A 216 7.13 21.97 -23.99
C TYR A 216 7.27 22.70 -22.65
N GLN A 217 8.39 23.38 -22.40
CA GLN A 217 8.56 24.19 -21.19
C GLN A 217 7.54 25.34 -21.14
N SER A 218 7.26 25.99 -22.27
CA SER A 218 6.20 27.02 -22.34
C SER A 218 4.80 26.45 -22.10
N TYR A 219 4.54 25.22 -22.55
CA TYR A 219 3.26 24.54 -22.38
C TYR A 219 3.04 24.10 -20.93
N LEU A 220 4.09 23.61 -20.27
CA LEU A 220 4.06 23.26 -18.85
C LEU A 220 3.78 24.48 -17.98
N LEU A 221 4.48 25.60 -18.20
CA LEU A 221 4.26 26.85 -17.45
C LEU A 221 2.87 27.48 -17.67
N LYS A 222 2.18 27.12 -18.76
CA LYS A 222 0.79 27.54 -19.01
C LYS A 222 -0.25 26.60 -18.40
N THR A 223 0.15 25.37 -18.06
CA THR A 223 -0.77 24.32 -17.56
C THR A 223 -0.74 24.19 -16.04
N PHE A 224 0.35 24.61 -15.41
CA PHE A 224 0.53 24.69 -13.96
C PHE A 224 0.49 26.16 -13.52
#